data_AF-A0AAD5RP80-F1
#
_entry.id   AF-A0AAD5RP80-F1
#
_cell.length_a   1.000
_cell.length_b   1.000
_cell.length_c   1.000
_cell.angle_alpha   90.00
_cell.angle_beta   90.00
_cell.angle_gamma   90.00
#
_symmetry.space_group_name_H-M   'P 1'
#
loop_
_entity.id
_entity.type
_entity.pdbx_description
1 polymer ?
#
loop_
_entity_poly.entity_id
_entity_poly.type
_entity_poly.pdbx_seq_one_letter_code
_entity_poly.pdbx_strand_id
1 'polypeptide(L)'
;MHLPTLISSSFFLLSACLVTRAAGGGFSLSCPYTFLTSPSLLTSVCFKANGDDLNTEIDLNHCIGNVNGKLAWSHGGGGNFGKSCSGCVLNMDDKTESYRLSCQCNNIKWQRTSTSINLGKFGVRPDEMSGKGHVPAWSYLFG
;
A
#
# COMPACT_ATOMS: atom_id res chain seq x y z
N MET A 1 50.92 -29.75 38.89
CA MET A 1 50.42 -28.36 38.95
C MET A 1 49.65 -28.11 37.67
N HIS A 2 48.32 -28.33 37.68
CA HIS A 2 47.46 -28.16 36.51
C HIS A 2 46.43 -27.07 36.83
N LEU A 3 46.38 -26.04 36.00
CA LEU A 3 45.35 -25.01 36.01
C LEU A 3 44.79 -24.92 34.58
N PRO A 4 43.54 -25.31 34.29
CA PRO A 4 42.93 -25.02 33.00
C PRO A 4 42.32 -23.61 33.01
N THR A 5 42.65 -22.87 31.96
CA THR A 5 42.19 -21.52 31.63
C THR A 5 40.68 -21.47 31.39
N LEU A 6 40.00 -20.54 32.05
CA LEU A 6 38.59 -20.22 31.86
C LEU A 6 38.35 -19.64 30.46
N ILE A 7 37.55 -20.33 29.65
CA ILE A 7 37.06 -19.83 28.37
C ILE A 7 35.87 -18.93 28.68
N SER A 8 36.10 -17.61 28.68
CA SER A 8 35.06 -16.60 28.80
C SER A 8 34.29 -16.52 27.48
N SER A 9 33.30 -17.39 27.32
CA SER A 9 32.36 -17.38 26.19
C SER A 9 31.56 -16.09 26.22
N SER A 10 32.06 -15.09 25.48
CA SER A 10 31.30 -13.88 25.17
C SER A 10 30.16 -14.27 24.24
N PHE A 11 28.95 -14.33 24.81
CA PHE A 11 27.71 -14.50 24.06
C PHE A 11 27.57 -13.30 23.12
N PHE A 12 27.89 -13.51 21.84
CA PHE A 12 27.46 -12.61 20.77
C PHE A 12 25.93 -12.66 20.72
N LEU A 13 25.28 -11.71 21.39
CA LEU A 13 23.88 -11.38 21.12
C LEU A 13 23.84 -10.75 19.72
N LEU A 14 23.84 -11.61 18.70
CA LEU A 14 23.32 -11.27 17.38
C LEU A 14 21.83 -10.97 17.57
N SER A 15 21.54 -9.73 17.95
CA SER A 15 20.20 -9.16 17.80
C SER A 15 19.98 -8.99 16.31
N ALA A 16 19.58 -10.08 15.65
CA ALA A 16 18.98 -10.01 14.34
C ALA A 16 17.68 -9.21 14.52
N CYS A 17 17.73 -7.92 14.17
CA CYS A 17 16.52 -7.18 13.88
C CYS A 17 15.91 -7.86 12.65
N LEU A 18 15.04 -8.85 12.90
CA LEU A 18 14.19 -9.41 11.88
C LEU A 18 13.31 -8.25 11.42
N VAL A 19 13.74 -7.60 10.34
CA VAL A 19 12.84 -6.81 9.51
C VAL A 19 11.87 -7.81 8.93
N THR A 20 10.79 -8.09 9.66
CA THR A 20 9.61 -8.73 9.11
C THR A 20 9.14 -7.81 8.00
N ARG A 21 9.51 -8.14 6.77
CA ARG A 21 8.74 -7.71 5.60
C ARG A 21 7.36 -8.23 5.91
N ALA A 22 6.42 -7.33 6.23
CA ALA A 22 5.02 -7.69 6.35
C ALA A 22 4.71 -8.56 5.13
N ALA A 23 4.38 -9.83 5.37
CA ALA A 23 3.91 -10.71 4.31
C ALA A 23 2.81 -9.94 3.59
N GLY A 24 2.88 -9.87 2.26
CA GLY A 24 2.16 -8.91 1.41
C GLY A 24 0.64 -9.05 1.38
N GLY A 25 -0.03 -9.15 2.52
CA GLY A 25 -1.39 -8.69 2.68
C GLY A 25 -1.33 -7.17 2.81
N GLY A 26 -1.90 -6.46 1.86
CA GLY A 26 -1.99 -5.00 1.91
C GLY A 26 -2.76 -4.52 3.14
N PHE A 27 -3.07 -3.24 3.19
CA PHE A 27 -3.91 -2.63 4.24
C PHE A 27 -5.26 -3.36 4.46
N SER A 28 -5.73 -4.16 3.50
CA SER A 28 -6.96 -4.95 3.57
C SER A 28 -7.07 -5.86 4.80
N LEU A 29 -5.96 -6.34 5.37
CA LEU A 29 -5.99 -7.15 6.60
C LEU A 29 -6.40 -6.35 7.82
N SER A 30 -5.93 -5.09 7.91
CA SER A 30 -6.27 -4.17 8.99
C SER A 30 -7.50 -3.34 8.69
N CYS A 31 -7.97 -3.29 7.45
CA CYS A 31 -9.01 -2.37 6.97
C CYS A 31 -10.17 -3.11 6.29
N PRO A 32 -11.01 -3.82 7.07
CA PRO A 32 -12.06 -4.69 6.51
C PRO A 32 -13.19 -3.91 5.82
N TYR A 33 -13.38 -2.64 6.17
CA TYR A 33 -14.43 -1.79 5.58
C TYR A 33 -13.80 -0.74 4.67
N THR A 34 -13.58 -1.12 3.42
CA THR A 34 -13.01 -0.24 2.39
C THR A 34 -13.97 -0.05 1.23
N PHE A 35 -14.18 1.20 0.82
CA PHE A 35 -15.07 1.57 -0.27
C PHE A 35 -14.60 2.85 -0.97
N LEU A 36 -15.15 3.11 -2.16
CA LEU A 36 -14.94 4.36 -2.88
C LEU A 36 -16.05 5.35 -2.51
N THR A 37 -15.70 6.49 -1.91
CA THR A 37 -16.64 7.59 -1.68
C THR A 37 -16.80 8.46 -2.93
N SER A 38 -15.75 8.53 -3.76
CA SER A 38 -15.76 9.17 -5.07
C SER A 38 -14.92 8.32 -6.04
N PRO A 39 -14.91 8.62 -7.37
CA PRO A 39 -14.19 7.81 -8.35
C PRO A 39 -12.69 7.62 -8.06
N SER A 40 -12.08 8.52 -7.28
CA SER A 40 -10.69 8.42 -6.86
C SER A 40 -10.47 8.43 -5.35
N LEU A 41 -11.47 8.76 -4.53
CA LEU A 41 -11.32 8.79 -3.07
C LEU A 41 -11.66 7.43 -2.47
N LEU A 42 -10.63 6.75 -1.95
CA LEU A 42 -10.74 5.49 -1.22
C LEU A 42 -10.86 5.80 0.27
N THR A 43 -11.90 5.27 0.89
CA THR A 43 -12.17 5.42 2.33
C THR A 43 -12.12 4.05 2.99
N SER A 44 -11.44 3.97 4.12
CA SER A 44 -11.22 2.73 4.86
C SER A 44 -11.37 2.95 6.36
N VAL A 45 -12.09 2.04 7.02
CA VAL A 45 -12.04 1.88 8.47
C VAL A 45 -11.03 0.79 8.80
N CYS A 46 -10.00 1.16 9.54
CA CYS A 46 -8.86 0.31 9.87
C CYS A 46 -8.70 0.14 11.38
N PHE A 47 -8.24 -1.02 11.82
CA PHE A 47 -7.89 -1.27 13.22
C PHE A 47 -6.52 -0.68 13.54
N LYS A 48 -6.46 0.10 14.62
CA LYS A 48 -5.21 0.52 15.26
C LYS A 48 -4.62 -0.63 16.07
N ALA A 49 -3.33 -0.51 16.43
CA ALA A 49 -2.64 -1.49 17.27
C ALA A 49 -3.27 -1.66 18.67
N ASN A 50 -3.96 -0.64 19.18
CA ASN A 50 -4.67 -0.70 20.46
C ASN A 50 -6.10 -1.28 20.35
N GLY A 51 -6.53 -1.71 19.15
CA GLY A 51 -7.85 -2.30 18.90
C GLY A 51 -8.94 -1.29 18.54
N ASP A 52 -8.68 0.01 18.59
CA ASP A 52 -9.64 1.04 18.17
C ASP A 52 -9.76 1.13 16.65
N ASP A 53 -10.90 1.61 16.17
CA ASP A 53 -11.09 1.95 14.77
C ASP A 53 -10.45 3.30 14.41
N LEU A 54 -9.93 3.39 13.19
CA LEU A 54 -9.44 4.60 12.55
C LEU A 54 -10.10 4.72 11.18
N ASN A 55 -10.88 5.79 10.97
CA ASN A 55 -11.32 6.15 9.63
C ASN A 55 -10.19 6.86 8.89
N THR A 56 -9.96 6.47 7.65
CA THR A 56 -8.87 6.98 6.82
C THR A 56 -9.33 7.16 5.38
N GLU A 57 -8.71 8.10 4.68
CA GLU A 57 -9.04 8.43 3.30
C GLU A 57 -7.77 8.68 2.49
N ILE A 58 -7.75 8.21 1.25
CA ILE A 58 -6.67 8.47 0.30
C ILE A 58 -7.24 8.76 -1.08
N ASP A 59 -6.83 9.88 -1.69
CA ASP A 59 -7.12 10.16 -3.08
C ASP A 59 -6.13 9.42 -3.99
N LEU A 60 -6.64 8.39 -4.66
CA LEU A 60 -5.90 7.52 -5.57
C LEU A 60 -5.32 8.27 -6.78
N ASN A 61 -5.77 9.49 -7.10
CA ASN A 61 -5.11 10.31 -8.11
C ASN A 61 -3.66 10.65 -7.75
N HIS A 62 -3.30 10.64 -6.47
CA HIS A 62 -1.91 10.84 -6.07
C HIS A 62 -1.03 9.65 -6.43
N CYS A 63 -1.59 8.44 -6.41
CA CYS A 63 -0.82 7.20 -6.50
C CYS A 63 -1.00 6.48 -7.83
N ILE A 64 -2.07 6.75 -8.58
CA ILE A 64 -2.45 5.97 -9.77
C ILE A 64 -2.63 6.90 -10.97
N GLY A 65 -2.00 6.52 -12.08
CA GLY A 65 -2.14 7.18 -13.38
C GLY A 65 -2.70 6.25 -14.44
N ASN A 66 -3.02 6.83 -15.59
CA ASN A 66 -3.43 6.10 -16.79
C ASN A 66 -2.31 6.16 -17.84
N VAL A 67 -1.69 5.01 -18.11
CA VAL A 67 -0.65 4.86 -19.13
C VAL A 67 -1.24 4.14 -20.34
N ASN A 68 -1.67 4.91 -21.33
CA ASN A 68 -2.24 4.40 -22.59
C ASN A 68 -3.39 3.39 -22.38
N GLY A 69 -4.37 3.75 -21.54
CA GLY A 69 -5.54 2.94 -21.24
C GLY A 69 -5.33 1.89 -20.15
N LYS A 70 -4.17 1.90 -19.47
CA LYS A 70 -3.84 0.97 -18.38
C LYS A 70 -3.59 1.72 -17.09
N LEU A 71 -4.22 1.28 -15.99
CA LEU A 71 -3.90 1.79 -14.66
C LEU A 71 -2.49 1.36 -14.28
N ALA A 72 -1.70 2.31 -13.79
CA ALA A 72 -0.35 2.08 -13.32
C ALA A 72 -0.08 2.94 -12.07
N TRP A 73 0.79 2.43 -11.20
CA TRP A 73 1.28 3.21 -10.07
C TRP A 73 2.14 4.38 -10.57
N SER A 74 1.89 5.57 -10.04
CA SER A 74 2.64 6.79 -10.28
C SER A 74 3.50 7.07 -9.06
N HIS A 75 4.82 6.99 -9.23
CA HIS A 75 5.78 7.31 -8.18
C HIS A 75 6.05 8.83 -8.22
N GLY A 76 5.86 9.53 -7.10
CA GLY A 76 6.15 10.97 -6.99
C GLY A 76 4.93 11.90 -6.94
N GLY A 77 3.72 11.36 -6.82
CA GLY A 77 2.49 12.15 -6.78
C GLY A 77 1.99 12.55 -8.17
N GLY A 78 0.68 12.64 -8.35
CA GLY A 78 0.08 13.22 -9.55
C GLY A 78 -0.18 12.25 -10.71
N GLY A 79 -0.48 10.98 -10.42
CA GLY A 79 -0.92 10.04 -11.46
C GLY A 79 -2.22 10.48 -12.17
N ASN A 80 -3.15 11.10 -11.45
CA ASN A 80 -4.37 11.75 -11.97
C ASN A 80 -5.20 10.87 -12.93
N PHE A 81 -5.28 9.55 -12.68
CA PHE A 81 -6.03 8.65 -13.57
C PHE A 81 -7.49 9.08 -13.76
N GLY A 82 -8.13 9.68 -12.75
CA GLY A 82 -9.52 10.14 -12.78
C GLY A 82 -9.83 11.17 -13.88
N LYS A 83 -8.81 11.84 -14.45
CA LYS A 83 -9.00 12.75 -15.60
C LYS A 83 -9.35 12.01 -16.90
N SER A 84 -9.02 10.73 -17.00
CA SER A 84 -9.13 9.95 -18.24
C SER A 84 -9.72 8.56 -18.03
N CYS A 85 -10.15 8.25 -16.81
CA CYS A 85 -10.77 7.00 -16.43
C CYS A 85 -12.12 7.26 -15.76
N SER A 86 -13.07 6.34 -15.94
CA SER A 86 -14.41 6.42 -15.36
C SER A 86 -14.99 5.02 -15.09
N GLY A 87 -16.13 4.98 -14.40
CA GLY A 87 -16.81 3.72 -14.07
C GLY A 87 -15.95 2.82 -13.17
N CYS A 88 -15.23 3.43 -12.23
CA CYS A 88 -14.34 2.71 -11.34
C CYS A 88 -15.11 1.95 -10.27
N VAL A 89 -14.73 0.70 -10.06
CA VAL A 89 -15.32 -0.20 -9.06
C VAL A 89 -14.20 -0.86 -8.28
N LEU A 90 -14.37 -0.91 -6.97
CA LEU A 90 -13.48 -1.61 -6.06
C LEU A 90 -14.05 -2.99 -5.75
N ASN A 91 -13.25 -4.04 -5.90
CA ASN A 91 -13.64 -5.40 -5.55
C ASN A 91 -12.55 -6.05 -4.71
N MET A 92 -12.92 -6.88 -3.74
CA MET A 92 -11.97 -7.74 -3.04
C MET A 92 -11.55 -8.89 -3.97
N ASP A 93 -10.27 -9.19 -4.01
CA ASP A 93 -9.73 -10.36 -4.71
C ASP A 93 -9.37 -11.43 -3.68
N ASP A 94 -10.25 -12.43 -3.53
CA ASP A 94 -10.13 -13.50 -2.53
C ASP A 94 -8.84 -14.31 -2.68
N LYS A 95 -8.24 -14.36 -3.87
CA LYS A 95 -7.00 -15.10 -4.10
C LYS A 95 -5.78 -14.39 -3.53
N THR A 96 -5.84 -13.07 -3.45
CA THR A 96 -4.74 -12.21 -2.99
C THR A 96 -5.07 -11.48 -1.70
N GLU A 97 -6.26 -11.72 -1.14
CA GLU A 97 -6.82 -11.04 0.03
C GLU A 97 -6.63 -9.52 -0.03
N SER A 98 -6.80 -8.95 -1.22
CA SER A 98 -6.46 -7.55 -1.51
C SER A 98 -7.52 -6.88 -2.37
N TYR A 99 -7.67 -5.57 -2.23
CA TYR A 99 -8.58 -4.81 -3.06
C TYR A 99 -8.03 -4.60 -4.47
N ARG A 100 -8.87 -4.79 -5.49
CA ARG A 100 -8.61 -4.53 -6.89
C ARG A 100 -9.51 -3.41 -7.40
N LEU A 101 -8.90 -2.32 -7.85
CA LEU A 101 -9.59 -1.23 -8.53
C LEU A 101 -9.70 -1.57 -10.02
N SER A 102 -10.92 -1.55 -10.56
CA SER A 102 -11.18 -1.77 -11.99
C SER A 102 -11.86 -0.54 -12.58
N CYS A 103 -11.38 -0.03 -13.70
CA CYS A 103 -11.90 1.18 -14.35
C CYS A 103 -11.94 1.02 -15.88
N GLN A 104 -12.67 1.92 -16.54
CA GLN A 104 -12.57 2.17 -17.98
C GLN A 104 -11.68 3.37 -18.24
N CYS A 105 -10.54 3.20 -18.90
CA CYS A 105 -9.57 4.25 -19.15
C CYS A 105 -9.40 4.53 -20.65
N ASN A 106 -9.25 5.79 -21.03
CA ASN A 106 -8.96 6.18 -22.41
C ASN A 106 -7.50 5.87 -22.76
N ASN A 107 -7.28 5.23 -23.90
CA ASN A 107 -5.95 5.10 -24.50
C ASN A 107 -5.55 6.36 -25.29
N ILE A 108 -4.36 6.39 -25.91
CA ILE A 108 -3.91 7.55 -26.71
C ILE A 108 -4.79 7.87 -27.92
N LYS A 109 -5.67 6.94 -28.33
CA LYS A 109 -6.65 7.08 -29.41
C LYS A 109 -8.05 7.43 -28.88
N TRP A 110 -8.17 7.79 -27.60
CA TRP A 110 -9.45 8.06 -26.92
C TRP A 110 -10.43 6.89 -26.89
N GLN A 111 -9.94 5.66 -27.05
CA GLN A 111 -10.75 4.46 -26.94
C GLN A 111 -10.77 3.97 -25.49
N ARG A 112 -11.95 3.62 -24.99
CA ARG A 112 -12.13 3.07 -23.64
C ARG A 112 -11.60 1.64 -23.57
N THR A 113 -10.76 1.40 -22.57
CA THR A 113 -10.16 0.10 -22.29
C THR A 113 -10.43 -0.27 -20.84
N SER A 114 -10.94 -1.48 -20.60
CA SER A 114 -11.07 -2.06 -19.27
C SER A 114 -9.67 -2.35 -18.70
N THR A 115 -9.39 -1.84 -17.51
CA THR A 115 -8.12 -2.08 -16.83
C THR A 115 -8.33 -2.20 -15.34
N SER A 116 -7.43 -2.91 -14.67
CA SER A 116 -7.50 -3.11 -13.23
C SER A 116 -6.12 -3.10 -12.60
N ILE A 117 -6.04 -2.64 -11.36
CA ILE A 117 -4.81 -2.61 -10.56
C ILE A 117 -5.09 -3.16 -9.16
N ASN A 118 -4.19 -3.99 -8.66
CA ASN A 118 -4.26 -4.52 -7.30
C ASN A 118 -3.64 -3.50 -6.33
N LEU A 119 -4.43 -3.05 -5.36
CA LEU A 119 -4.06 -2.05 -4.37
C LEU A 119 -3.21 -2.62 -3.22
N GLY A 120 -3.26 -3.93 -2.98
CA GLY A 120 -2.41 -4.60 -1.99
C GLY A 120 -0.97 -4.83 -2.45
N LYS A 121 -0.70 -4.78 -3.76
CA LYS A 121 0.66 -4.92 -4.32
C LYS A 121 1.57 -3.73 -3.99
N PHE A 122 0.99 -2.61 -3.60
CA PHE A 122 1.70 -1.43 -3.14
C PHE A 122 1.38 -1.27 -1.65
N GLY A 123 2.40 -1.27 -0.81
CA GLY A 123 2.22 -1.14 0.64
C GLY A 123 1.77 0.25 1.01
N VAL A 124 0.50 0.59 0.75
CA VAL A 124 -0.16 1.72 1.40
C VAL A 124 -0.23 1.33 2.87
N ARG A 125 0.69 1.84 3.68
CA ARG A 125 0.65 1.54 5.10
C ARG A 125 -0.50 2.32 5.75
N PRO A 126 -1.11 1.80 6.83
CA PRO A 126 -2.14 2.54 7.56
C PRO A 126 -1.69 3.93 8.03
N ASP A 127 -0.39 4.14 8.30
CA ASP A 127 0.19 5.43 8.66
C ASP A 127 0.24 6.46 7.51
N GLU A 128 0.18 6.00 6.25
CA GLU A 128 0.18 6.88 5.07
C GLU A 128 -1.25 7.37 4.71
N MET A 129 -2.29 6.74 5.29
CA MET A 129 -3.69 7.07 5.04
C MET A 129 -4.24 8.19 5.97
N SER A 130 -3.40 8.74 6.86
CA SER A 130 -3.75 9.87 7.72
C SER A 130 -3.06 11.14 7.23
N GLY A 131 -3.81 11.96 6.50
CA GLY A 131 -3.32 13.25 6.02
C GLY A 131 -2.85 14.17 7.15
N LYS A 132 -1.54 14.40 7.24
CA LYS A 132 -0.84 15.70 7.36
C LYS A 132 0.66 15.45 7.64
N GLY A 133 1.51 15.82 6.69
CA GLY A 133 2.98 15.69 6.80
C GLY A 133 3.55 14.54 5.99
N HIS A 134 3.64 14.74 4.68
CA HIS A 134 4.16 13.79 3.70
C HIS A 134 5.65 13.50 3.90
N VAL A 135 6.01 12.26 4.18
CA VAL A 135 7.24 11.63 3.69
C VAL A 135 6.89 10.21 3.24
N PRO A 136 6.89 9.92 1.93
CA PRO A 136 6.53 8.60 1.45
C PRO A 136 7.63 7.60 1.85
N ALA A 137 7.28 6.32 2.06
CA ALA A 137 8.16 5.32 2.67
C ALA A 137 9.54 5.12 1.98
N TRP A 138 9.67 5.53 0.71
CA TRP A 138 10.95 5.57 -0.03
C TRP A 138 12.02 6.46 0.63
N SER A 139 11.60 7.46 1.42
CA SER A 139 12.50 8.35 2.18
C SER A 139 13.33 7.58 3.22
N TYR A 140 12.88 6.38 3.61
CA TYR A 140 13.58 5.49 4.55
C TYR A 140 14.40 4.39 3.85
N LEU A 141 14.36 4.32 2.52
CA LEU A 141 15.13 3.35 1.73
C LEU A 141 16.42 3.95 1.14
N PHE A 142 16.59 5.28 1.22
CA PHE A 142 17.77 6.01 0.76
C PHE A 142 18.36 6.94 1.83
N GLY A 143 18.09 6.65 3.11
CA GLY A 143 18.75 7.29 4.26
C GLY A 143 20.02 6.57 4.65
#